data_AF-A0A2P6F9W1-F1
#
_entry.id   AF-A0A2P6F9W1-F1
#
_cell.length_a   1.000
_cell.length_b   1.000
_cell.length_c   1.000
_cell.angle_alpha   90.00
_cell.angle_beta   90.00
_cell.angle_gamma   90.00
#
_symmetry.space_group_name_H-M   'P 1'
#
loop_
_entity.id
_entity.type
_entity.pdbx_description
1 polymer ?
#
loop_
_entity_poly.entity_id
_entity_poly.type
_entity_poly.pdbx_seq_one_letter_code
_entity_poly.pdbx_strand_id
1 'polypeptide(L)'
;MPTFLVAILIFSDNYEVGQQITFLAEDIVKSKNAGQITGSRTSNDFLYSLLEREIPEIFEQVIEVKAIARDPGRRSKIAVYSTNENIDPIGACVGSRGSRINKVTAELQDEKIDICIYDDNSQQFIINSLSPVKVISITTNDGGKEADVVVPDEQLSLAIGKGGSAAKLVAKLTKWKLNIMSYSEALTNQIEILWNGNLTSEELTALQVKLKDKIKGKYLTNTSVPTVEMTVNLPVEEFEIIEEQMAEETMILNEEDIKLMIYRKLRQKC
;
A
#
# COMPACT_ATOMS: atom_id res chain seq x y z
N MET A 1 41.80 25.32 13.33
CA MET A 1 42.24 23.99 12.83
C MET A 1 41.47 23.73 11.55
N PRO A 2 42.10 23.23 10.47
CA PRO A 2 41.34 22.87 9.27
C PRO A 2 40.43 21.69 9.59
N THR A 3 39.13 21.88 9.40
CA THR A 3 38.13 20.82 9.44
C THR A 3 37.79 20.47 8.00
N PHE A 4 37.91 19.20 7.63
CA PHE A 4 37.58 18.74 6.30
C PHE A 4 36.16 18.19 6.28
N LEU A 5 35.39 18.57 5.26
CA LEU A 5 34.06 18.03 5.00
C LEU A 5 34.16 17.04 3.84
N VAL A 6 33.70 15.81 4.07
CA VAL A 6 33.48 14.82 3.01
C VAL A 6 31.98 14.65 2.88
N ALA A 7 31.40 15.03 1.75
CA ALA A 7 29.96 14.95 1.52
C ALA A 7 29.62 13.88 0.47
N ILE A 8 28.71 12.97 0.81
CA ILE A 8 28.08 12.04 -0.13
C ILE A 8 26.93 12.79 -0.79
N LEU A 9 27.13 13.15 -2.05
CA LEU A 9 26.20 13.97 -2.82
C LEU A 9 25.21 13.12 -3.61
N ILE A 10 24.11 13.74 -4.01
CA ILE A 10 23.17 13.15 -4.97
C ILE A 10 23.85 13.14 -6.34
N PHE A 11 23.64 12.10 -7.16
CA PHE A 11 24.34 11.98 -8.45
C PHE A 11 24.14 13.18 -9.39
N SER A 12 22.98 13.84 -9.32
CA SER A 12 22.63 15.03 -10.10
C SER A 12 23.09 16.35 -9.47
N ASP A 13 23.70 16.33 -8.28
CA ASP A 13 24.18 17.53 -7.62
C ASP A 13 25.32 18.17 -8.42
N ASN A 14 25.14 19.45 -8.79
CA ASN A 14 26.21 20.31 -9.28
C ASN A 14 26.30 21.53 -8.37
N TYR A 15 27.46 21.73 -7.75
CA TYR A 15 27.68 22.83 -6.82
C TYR A 15 28.81 23.75 -7.28
N GLU A 16 28.58 25.04 -7.12
CA GLU A 16 29.58 26.07 -7.41
C GLU A 16 30.29 26.55 -6.13
N VAL A 17 31.51 27.06 -6.30
CA VAL A 17 32.27 27.63 -5.18
C VAL A 17 31.51 28.83 -4.62
N GLY A 18 31.25 28.82 -3.31
CA GLY A 18 30.50 29.87 -2.62
C GLY A 18 29.00 29.57 -2.45
N GLN A 19 28.49 28.50 -3.06
CA GLN A 19 27.12 28.04 -2.84
C GLN A 19 26.96 27.44 -1.43
N GLN A 20 25.84 27.77 -0.77
CA GLN A 20 25.47 27.13 0.48
C GLN A 20 24.83 25.78 0.22
N ILE A 21 25.24 24.76 0.98
CA ILE A 21 24.76 23.38 0.84
C ILE A 21 24.38 22.86 2.23
N THR A 22 23.17 22.32 2.34
CA THR A 22 22.73 21.61 3.55
C THR A 22 23.10 20.13 3.43
N PHE A 23 23.51 19.46 4.50
CA PHE A 23 23.73 18.01 4.50
C PHE A 23 23.43 17.43 5.89
N LEU A 24 23.12 16.15 5.95
CA LEU A 24 23.03 15.41 7.21
C LEU A 24 24.46 15.09 7.68
N ALA A 25 24.83 15.47 8.90
CA ALA A 25 26.10 15.02 9.49
C ALA A 25 25.96 13.59 9.99
N GLU A 26 26.68 12.64 9.39
CA GLU A 26 26.62 11.22 9.74
C GLU A 26 27.70 10.83 10.75
N ASP A 27 28.93 11.33 10.57
CA ASP A 27 30.06 11.02 11.44
C ASP A 27 30.98 12.22 11.64
N ILE A 28 31.54 12.32 12.84
CA ILE A 28 32.46 13.37 13.25
C ILE A 28 33.68 12.73 13.89
N VAL A 29 34.74 12.61 13.10
CA VAL A 29 36.02 12.06 13.55
C VAL A 29 36.89 13.19 14.09
N LYS A 30 37.10 13.19 15.41
CA LYS A 30 38.03 14.11 16.08
C LYS A 30 39.42 13.50 16.09
N SER A 31 40.35 14.08 15.34
CA SER A 31 41.78 13.75 15.42
C SER A 31 42.60 14.95 15.91
N LYS A 32 43.76 14.68 16.51
CA LYS A 32 44.67 15.71 17.05
C LYS A 32 45.21 16.65 15.96
N ASN A 33 45.22 16.22 14.70
CA ASN A 33 45.82 16.95 13.58
C ASN A 33 44.78 17.66 12.69
N ALA A 34 43.64 17.01 12.42
CA ALA A 34 42.52 17.61 11.67
C ALA A 34 41.22 16.86 12.00
N GLY A 35 40.14 17.60 12.28
CA GLY A 35 38.81 16.99 12.40
C GLY A 35 38.22 16.72 11.02
N GLN A 36 37.48 15.63 10.88
CA GLN A 36 36.74 15.30 9.66
C GLN A 36 35.26 15.16 9.99
N ILE A 37 34.42 15.80 9.17
CA ILE A 37 32.98 15.64 9.20
C ILE A 37 32.59 14.89 7.93
N THR A 38 31.84 13.81 8.08
CA THR A 38 31.22 13.09 6.96
C THR A 38 29.76 13.48 6.91
N GLY A 39 29.34 14.01 5.77
CA GLY A 39 27.97 14.42 5.50
C GLY A 39 27.32 13.60 4.40
N SER A 40 26.00 13.49 4.40
CA SER A 40 25.24 12.78 3.37
C SER A 40 24.00 13.56 2.96
N ARG A 41 23.73 13.57 1.66
CA ARG A 41 22.49 14.06 1.06
C ARG A 41 21.66 12.94 0.44
N THR A 42 22.17 11.71 0.47
CA THR A 42 21.52 10.51 -0.09
C THR A 42 20.77 9.69 0.95
N SER A 43 21.07 9.87 2.24
CA SER A 43 20.38 9.18 3.34
C SER A 43 18.88 9.51 3.41
N ASN A 44 18.08 8.57 3.90
CA ASN A 44 16.66 8.80 4.22
C ASN A 44 16.50 9.80 5.37
N ASP A 45 17.43 9.78 6.33
CA ASP A 45 17.40 10.65 7.52
C ASP A 45 17.59 12.12 7.14
N PHE A 46 18.28 12.38 6.02
CA PHE A 46 18.38 13.73 5.47
C PHE A 46 17.01 14.24 5.02
N LEU A 47 16.24 13.44 4.29
CA LEU A 47 14.87 13.78 3.89
C LEU A 47 13.96 13.95 5.11
N TYR A 48 14.05 13.06 6.11
CA TYR A 48 13.31 13.21 7.36
C TYR A 48 13.63 14.54 8.06
N SER A 49 14.91 14.88 8.21
CA SER A 49 15.36 16.13 8.84
C SER A 49 14.86 17.37 8.08
N LEU A 50 14.81 17.30 6.75
CA LEU A 50 14.26 18.38 5.93
C LEU A 50 12.75 18.55 6.12
N LEU A 51 12.01 17.44 6.21
CA LEU A 51 10.57 17.46 6.49
C LEU A 51 10.29 18.03 7.87
N GLU A 52 11.00 17.57 8.89
CA GLU A 52 10.87 18.06 10.27
C GLU A 52 11.13 19.57 10.36
N ARG A 53 12.13 20.07 9.60
CA ARG A 53 12.44 21.51 9.54
C ARG A 53 11.36 22.34 8.83
N GLU A 54 10.72 21.81 7.79
CA GLU A 54 9.78 22.55 6.94
C GLU A 54 8.32 22.43 7.40
N ILE A 55 7.94 21.33 8.07
CA ILE A 55 6.57 20.98 8.43
C ILE A 55 6.44 20.97 9.97
N PRO A 56 5.84 22.02 10.57
CA PRO A 56 5.69 22.13 12.03
C PRO A 56 4.99 20.94 12.67
N GLU A 57 4.00 20.36 11.98
CA GLU A 57 3.21 19.24 12.48
C GLU A 57 4.05 17.96 12.66
N ILE A 58 5.14 17.79 11.88
CA ILE A 58 6.10 16.69 12.06
C ILE A 58 7.02 16.99 13.24
N PHE A 59 7.50 18.23 13.37
CA PHE A 59 8.33 18.67 14.50
C PHE A 59 7.60 18.55 15.85
N GLU A 60 6.31 18.91 15.87
CA GLU A 60 5.44 18.80 17.05
C GLU A 60 4.93 17.37 17.29
N GLN A 61 5.34 16.39 16.47
CA GLN A 61 4.95 14.99 16.56
C GLN A 61 3.43 14.72 16.45
N VAL A 62 2.70 15.67 15.85
CA VAL A 62 1.28 15.50 15.50
C VAL A 62 1.12 14.61 14.26
N ILE A 63 2.12 14.67 13.36
CA ILE A 63 2.25 13.78 12.21
C ILE A 63 3.56 13.00 12.38
N GLU A 64 3.45 11.69 12.36
CA GLU A 64 4.58 10.78 12.43
C GLU A 64 4.93 10.25 11.03
N VAL A 65 6.22 10.30 10.67
CA VAL A 65 6.71 9.68 9.44
C VAL A 65 7.06 8.22 9.75
N LYS A 66 6.21 7.29 9.30
CA LYS A 66 6.32 5.87 9.60
C LYS A 66 7.35 5.14 8.73
N ALA A 67 7.48 5.55 7.48
CA ALA A 67 8.45 4.97 6.56
C ALA A 67 8.85 5.94 5.44
N ILE A 68 10.09 5.80 4.98
CA ILE A 68 10.64 6.53 3.84
C ILE A 68 11.31 5.53 2.90
N ALA A 69 10.95 5.58 1.62
CA ALA A 69 11.62 4.85 0.55
C ALA A 69 12.11 5.84 -0.50
N ARG A 70 13.41 5.86 -0.74
CA ARG A 70 14.07 6.88 -1.56
C ARG A 70 14.90 6.28 -2.69
N ASP A 71 14.84 6.93 -3.84
CA ASP A 71 15.82 6.87 -4.92
C ASP A 71 16.39 8.30 -5.07
N PRO A 72 17.53 8.62 -4.42
CA PRO A 72 18.00 9.99 -4.24
C PRO A 72 18.15 10.76 -5.56
N GLY A 73 17.64 12.00 -5.59
CA GLY A 73 17.67 12.87 -6.77
C GLY A 73 16.66 12.52 -7.86
N ARG A 74 15.79 11.53 -7.61
CA ARG A 74 14.79 11.09 -8.59
C ARG A 74 13.39 11.09 -8.01
N ARG A 75 13.13 10.16 -7.07
CA ARG A 75 11.81 9.98 -6.50
C ARG A 75 11.88 9.36 -5.11
N SER A 76 11.05 9.87 -4.23
CA SER A 76 10.83 9.35 -2.89
C SER A 76 9.36 9.09 -2.66
N LYS A 77 9.07 8.09 -1.82
CA LYS A 77 7.75 7.86 -1.27
C LYS A 77 7.83 7.85 0.25
N ILE A 78 6.87 8.52 0.88
CA ILE A 78 6.84 8.75 2.33
C ILE A 78 5.48 8.30 2.85
N ALA A 79 5.49 7.54 3.94
CA ALA A 79 4.30 7.10 4.64
C ALA A 79 4.15 7.91 5.92
N VAL A 80 3.02 8.62 6.07
CA VAL A 80 2.72 9.49 7.21
C VAL A 80 1.47 9.01 7.93
N TYR A 81 1.45 9.18 9.24
CA TYR A 81 0.32 8.90 10.12
C TYR A 81 0.05 10.13 10.97
N SER A 82 -1.22 10.49 11.19
CA SER A 82 -1.55 11.54 12.16
C SER A 82 -2.03 10.93 13.47
N THR A 83 -1.50 11.42 14.59
CA THR A 83 -1.99 11.08 15.93
C THR A 83 -3.31 11.78 16.27
N ASN A 84 -3.71 12.78 15.47
CA ASN A 84 -4.95 13.53 15.65
C ASN A 84 -5.85 13.35 14.43
N GLU A 85 -7.01 12.72 14.62
CA GLU A 85 -7.99 12.44 13.57
C GLU A 85 -8.55 13.70 12.88
N ASN A 86 -8.45 14.86 13.54
CA ASN A 86 -8.93 16.13 12.97
C ASN A 86 -7.93 16.76 11.97
N ILE A 87 -6.75 16.18 11.82
CA ILE A 87 -5.68 16.72 10.98
C ILE A 87 -5.45 15.76 9.80
N ASP A 88 -5.60 16.29 8.59
CA ASP A 88 -5.21 15.55 7.38
C ASP A 88 -3.68 15.54 7.25
N PRO A 89 -3.02 14.37 7.39
CA PRO A 89 -1.57 14.30 7.34
C PRO A 89 -1.02 14.64 5.94
N ILE A 90 -1.74 14.30 4.86
CA ILE A 90 -1.30 14.62 3.51
C ILE A 90 -1.37 16.14 3.29
N GLY A 91 -2.52 16.75 3.57
CA GLY A 91 -2.73 18.18 3.42
C GLY A 91 -1.74 19.03 4.21
N ALA A 92 -1.45 18.65 5.46
CA ALA A 92 -0.48 19.33 6.30
C ALA A 92 0.95 19.26 5.73
N CYS A 93 1.36 18.10 5.21
CA CYS A 93 2.70 17.94 4.63
C CYS A 93 2.86 18.66 3.27
N VAL A 94 1.81 18.68 2.45
CA VAL A 94 1.81 19.34 1.14
C VAL A 94 1.78 20.86 1.32
N GLY A 95 0.94 21.36 2.23
CA GLY A 95 0.69 22.79 2.43
C GLY A 95 -0.10 23.42 1.27
N SER A 96 -0.35 24.73 1.37
CA SER A 96 -1.12 25.46 0.35
C SER A 96 -0.48 25.35 -1.03
N ARG A 97 -1.16 24.71 -1.99
CA ARG A 97 -0.65 24.46 -3.35
C ARG A 97 0.73 23.78 -3.39
N GLY A 98 1.03 22.91 -2.42
CA GLY A 98 2.31 22.20 -2.37
C GLY A 98 3.49 23.04 -1.86
N SER A 99 3.24 24.22 -1.27
CA SER A 99 4.31 25.15 -0.91
C SER A 99 5.37 24.56 0.02
N ARG A 100 4.99 23.67 0.95
CA ARG A 100 5.92 23.06 1.91
C ARG A 100 6.75 21.97 1.23
N ILE A 101 6.08 21.00 0.60
CA ILE A 101 6.76 19.88 -0.05
C ILE A 101 7.65 20.32 -1.23
N ASN A 102 7.27 21.41 -1.92
CA ASN A 102 8.08 21.97 -3.00
C ASN A 102 9.39 22.57 -2.50
N LYS A 103 9.44 23.14 -1.28
CA LYS A 103 10.71 23.62 -0.71
C LYS A 103 11.66 22.47 -0.38
N VAL A 104 11.13 21.38 0.18
CA VAL A 104 11.91 20.16 0.42
C VAL A 104 12.40 19.56 -0.90
N THR A 105 11.53 19.51 -1.92
CA THR A 105 11.88 19.04 -3.27
C THR A 105 12.99 19.88 -3.91
N ALA A 106 12.92 21.21 -3.79
CA ALA A 106 13.95 22.11 -4.30
C ALA A 106 15.30 21.90 -3.60
N GLU A 107 15.30 21.65 -2.29
CA GLU A 107 16.52 21.30 -1.55
C GLU A 107 17.10 19.95 -1.99
N LEU A 108 16.30 19.05 -2.57
CA LEU A 108 16.71 17.72 -3.03
C LEU A 108 16.94 17.62 -4.55
N GLN A 109 17.25 18.73 -5.24
CA GLN A 109 17.46 18.77 -6.71
C GLN A 109 16.25 18.24 -7.50
N ASP A 110 15.06 18.77 -7.18
CA ASP A 110 13.81 18.42 -7.85
C ASP A 110 13.39 16.94 -7.74
N GLU A 111 13.91 16.24 -6.74
CA GLU A 111 13.47 14.89 -6.37
C GLU A 111 11.95 14.85 -6.11
N LYS A 112 11.20 14.05 -6.87
CA LYS A 112 9.74 13.99 -6.72
C LYS A 112 9.36 13.24 -5.45
N ILE A 113 8.60 13.87 -4.57
CA ILE A 113 8.16 13.26 -3.31
C ILE A 113 6.67 12.92 -3.40
N ASP A 114 6.34 11.64 -3.27
CA ASP A 114 4.98 11.16 -3.09
C ASP A 114 4.70 10.90 -1.61
N ILE A 115 3.54 11.35 -1.13
CA ILE A 115 3.12 11.15 0.26
C ILE A 115 1.90 10.24 0.26
N CYS A 116 1.87 9.26 1.16
CA CYS A 116 0.76 8.34 1.35
C CYS A 116 0.45 8.17 2.84
N ILE A 117 -0.79 7.77 3.14
CA ILE A 117 -1.23 7.49 4.50
C ILE A 117 -0.73 6.10 4.90
N TYR A 118 -0.05 6.04 6.02
CA TYR A 118 0.29 4.80 6.68
C TYR A 118 -0.95 4.17 7.30
N ASP A 119 -1.03 2.84 7.23
CA ASP A 119 -2.08 2.04 7.85
C ASP A 119 -1.44 0.83 8.55
N ASP A 120 -1.98 0.43 9.69
CA ASP A 120 -1.53 -0.77 10.40
C ASP A 120 -1.95 -2.05 9.65
N ASN A 121 -3.05 -1.99 8.90
CA ASN A 121 -3.46 -3.06 8.00
C ASN A 121 -2.54 -3.07 6.77
N SER A 122 -1.83 -4.19 6.57
CA SER A 122 -0.87 -4.35 5.47
C SER A 122 -1.50 -4.18 4.09
N GLN A 123 -2.71 -4.70 3.87
CA GLN A 123 -3.42 -4.56 2.60
C GLN A 123 -3.73 -3.10 2.31
N GLN A 124 -4.31 -2.40 3.29
CA GLN A 124 -4.65 -0.99 3.16
C GLN A 124 -3.39 -0.13 2.97
N PHE A 125 -2.32 -0.42 3.69
CA PHE A 125 -1.07 0.30 3.54
C PHE A 125 -0.42 0.11 2.17
N ILE A 126 -0.45 -1.10 1.60
CA ILE A 126 0.02 -1.37 0.24
C ILE A 126 -0.83 -0.61 -0.78
N ILE A 127 -2.15 -0.63 -0.64
CA ILE A 127 -3.08 0.12 -1.50
C ILE A 127 -2.76 1.63 -1.45
N ASN A 128 -2.65 2.20 -0.25
CA ASN A 128 -2.32 3.62 -0.06
C ASN A 128 -0.96 3.97 -0.67
N SER A 129 0.01 3.07 -0.52
CA SER A 129 1.36 3.25 -1.05
C SER A 129 1.41 3.19 -2.58
N LEU A 130 0.47 2.53 -3.26
CA LEU A 130 0.38 2.51 -4.72
C LEU A 130 -0.23 3.79 -5.32
N SER A 131 -0.77 4.69 -4.50
CA SER A 131 -1.30 5.99 -4.95
C SER A 131 -0.30 6.71 -5.88
N PRO A 132 -0.73 7.17 -7.07
CA PRO A 132 -2.13 7.43 -7.50
C PRO A 132 -2.86 6.27 -8.20
N VAL A 133 -2.31 5.06 -8.20
CA VAL A 133 -2.89 3.90 -8.92
C VAL A 133 -4.12 3.35 -8.20
N LYS A 134 -5.13 2.98 -8.99
CA LYS A 134 -6.31 2.26 -8.51
C LYS A 134 -6.03 0.77 -8.45
N VAL A 135 -6.38 0.16 -7.33
CA VAL A 135 -6.25 -1.27 -7.07
C VAL A 135 -7.65 -1.88 -7.16
N ILE A 136 -7.76 -3.00 -7.87
CA ILE A 136 -8.98 -3.79 -7.99
C ILE A 136 -9.07 -4.78 -6.84
N SER A 137 -7.99 -5.55 -6.65
CA SER A 137 -7.92 -6.61 -5.66
C SER A 137 -6.53 -6.70 -5.10
N ILE A 138 -6.43 -7.05 -3.83
CA ILE A 138 -5.17 -7.37 -3.18
C ILE A 138 -5.33 -8.65 -2.37
N THR A 139 -4.38 -9.57 -2.54
CA THR A 139 -4.29 -10.79 -1.76
C THR A 139 -2.90 -10.83 -1.12
N THR A 140 -2.85 -10.96 0.20
CA THR A 140 -1.59 -11.01 0.95
C THR A 140 -1.32 -12.42 1.45
N ASN A 141 -0.07 -12.85 1.31
CA ASN A 141 0.46 -14.05 1.94
C ASN A 141 1.41 -13.62 3.07
N ASP A 142 0.88 -13.59 4.30
CA ASP A 142 1.59 -13.08 5.47
C ASP A 142 2.86 -13.88 5.81
N GLY A 143 2.87 -15.19 5.51
CA GLY A 143 4.02 -16.05 5.76
C GLY A 143 5.24 -15.69 4.91
N GLY A 144 5.01 -15.20 3.68
CA GLY A 144 6.07 -14.79 2.74
C GLY A 144 6.33 -13.29 2.66
N LYS A 145 5.47 -12.45 3.25
CA LYS A 145 5.40 -11.01 2.97
C LYS A 145 5.30 -10.71 1.48
N GLU A 146 4.48 -11.49 0.79
CA GLU A 146 4.18 -11.32 -0.63
C GLU A 146 2.74 -10.84 -0.78
N ALA A 147 2.51 -9.92 -1.73
CA ALA A 147 1.18 -9.43 -2.05
C ALA A 147 0.96 -9.46 -3.56
N ASP A 148 -0.12 -10.12 -3.98
CA ASP A 148 -0.63 -10.10 -5.34
C ASP A 148 -1.60 -8.93 -5.47
N VAL A 149 -1.29 -8.00 -6.36
CA VAL A 149 -2.05 -6.77 -6.56
C VAL A 149 -2.58 -6.76 -7.99
N VAL A 150 -3.89 -6.73 -8.13
CA VAL A 150 -4.57 -6.62 -9.41
C VAL A 150 -4.94 -5.17 -9.64
N VAL A 151 -4.50 -4.62 -10.77
CA VAL A 151 -4.80 -3.24 -11.20
C VAL A 151 -5.53 -3.24 -12.54
N PRO A 152 -6.23 -2.15 -12.90
CA PRO A 152 -6.81 -2.02 -14.24
C PRO A 152 -5.73 -2.15 -15.31
N ASP A 153 -6.05 -2.81 -16.44
CA ASP A 153 -5.11 -3.07 -17.54
C ASP A 153 -4.39 -1.78 -17.99
N GLU A 154 -5.14 -0.67 -18.05
CA GLU A 154 -4.66 0.65 -18.48
C GLU A 154 -3.63 1.25 -17.50
N GLN A 155 -3.67 0.86 -16.23
CA GLN A 155 -2.82 1.40 -15.17
C GLN A 155 -1.62 0.50 -14.81
N LEU A 156 -1.49 -0.69 -15.43
CA LEU A 156 -0.38 -1.61 -15.15
C LEU A 156 0.99 -0.93 -15.33
N SER A 157 1.16 -0.19 -16.43
CA SER A 157 2.41 0.52 -16.71
C SER A 157 2.73 1.60 -15.66
N LEU A 158 1.70 2.30 -15.18
CA LEU A 158 1.84 3.32 -14.14
C LEU A 158 2.20 2.69 -12.79
N ALA A 159 1.58 1.56 -12.45
CA ALA A 159 1.82 0.81 -11.22
C ALA A 159 3.24 0.27 -11.11
N ILE A 160 3.78 -0.25 -12.22
CA ILE A 160 5.17 -0.71 -12.28
C ILE A 160 6.13 0.48 -12.32
N GLY A 161 5.81 1.50 -13.13
CA GLY A 161 6.66 2.66 -13.40
C GLY A 161 7.85 2.33 -14.31
N LYS A 162 8.52 3.38 -14.81
CA LYS A 162 9.69 3.22 -15.70
C LYS A 162 10.79 2.42 -14.99
N GLY A 163 11.15 1.26 -15.56
CA GLY A 163 12.15 0.35 -14.99
C GLY A 163 11.75 -0.24 -13.64
N GLY A 164 10.45 -0.33 -13.33
CA GLY A 164 9.98 -0.87 -12.04
C GLY A 164 10.20 0.06 -10.85
N SER A 165 10.55 1.33 -11.08
CA SER A 165 10.90 2.28 -10.02
C SER A 165 9.78 2.51 -9.02
N ALA A 166 8.52 2.66 -9.49
CA ALA A 166 7.37 2.88 -8.61
C ALA A 166 7.13 1.64 -7.73
N ALA A 167 7.00 0.46 -8.33
CA ALA A 167 6.84 -0.79 -7.60
C ALA A 167 7.99 -1.05 -6.61
N LYS A 168 9.24 -0.72 -6.97
CA LYS A 168 10.41 -0.85 -6.10
C LYS A 168 10.35 0.08 -4.89
N LEU A 169 9.88 1.32 -5.06
CA LEU A 169 9.71 2.25 -3.95
C LEU A 169 8.62 1.77 -2.99
N VAL A 170 7.48 1.30 -3.52
CA VAL A 170 6.38 0.75 -2.69
C VAL A 170 6.83 -0.50 -1.95
N ALA A 171 7.54 -1.42 -2.61
CA ALA A 171 8.09 -2.61 -1.97
C ALA A 171 9.09 -2.26 -0.84
N LYS A 172 9.98 -1.27 -1.06
CA LYS A 172 10.89 -0.78 -0.01
C LYS A 172 10.14 -0.12 1.15
N LEU A 173 9.10 0.65 0.86
CA LEU A 173 8.33 1.40 1.85
C LEU A 173 7.53 0.48 2.75
N THR A 174 6.82 -0.48 2.15
CA THR A 174 5.97 -1.44 2.85
C THR A 174 6.77 -2.59 3.46
N LYS A 175 7.95 -2.89 2.90
CA LYS A 175 8.76 -4.10 3.19
C LYS A 175 8.05 -5.38 2.76
N TRP A 176 7.24 -5.30 1.71
CA TRP A 176 6.56 -6.42 1.05
C TRP A 176 7.07 -6.61 -0.37
N LYS A 177 7.08 -7.86 -0.83
CA LYS A 177 7.30 -8.17 -2.24
C LYS A 177 5.96 -8.08 -2.96
N LEU A 178 5.91 -7.22 -3.97
CA LEU A 178 4.68 -6.94 -4.70
C LEU A 178 4.70 -7.62 -6.07
N ASN A 179 3.66 -8.38 -6.37
CA ASN A 179 3.40 -8.93 -7.69
C ASN A 179 2.21 -8.17 -8.29
N ILE A 180 2.50 -7.21 -9.15
CA ILE A 180 1.48 -6.36 -9.76
C ILE A 180 1.12 -6.92 -11.13
N MET A 181 -0.15 -7.22 -11.33
CA MET A 181 -0.68 -7.79 -12.57
C MET A 181 -1.91 -7.03 -13.03
N SER A 182 -2.18 -7.13 -14.34
CA SER A 182 -3.40 -6.59 -14.90
C SER A 182 -4.61 -7.48 -14.58
N TYR A 183 -5.81 -6.90 -14.60
CA TYR A 183 -7.05 -7.65 -14.46
C TYR A 183 -7.14 -8.81 -15.47
N SER A 184 -6.80 -8.56 -16.73
CA SER A 184 -6.81 -9.57 -17.78
C SER A 184 -5.84 -10.73 -17.51
N GLU A 185 -4.68 -10.43 -16.92
CA GLU A 185 -3.68 -11.42 -16.52
C GLU A 185 -4.14 -12.23 -15.31
N ALA A 186 -4.72 -11.58 -14.30
CA ALA A 186 -5.30 -12.24 -13.14
C ALA A 186 -6.36 -13.28 -13.54
N LEU A 187 -7.25 -12.93 -14.48
CA LEU A 187 -8.24 -13.87 -15.02
C LEU A 187 -7.60 -15.06 -15.74
N THR A 188 -6.54 -14.83 -16.51
CA THR A 188 -5.84 -15.88 -17.24
C THR A 188 -5.15 -16.85 -16.29
N ASN A 189 -4.58 -16.32 -15.21
CA ASN A 189 -3.91 -17.08 -14.16
C ASN A 189 -4.87 -17.66 -13.12
N GLN A 190 -6.19 -17.50 -13.32
CA GLN A 190 -7.26 -17.98 -12.42
C GLN A 190 -7.09 -17.49 -10.98
N ILE A 191 -6.58 -16.26 -10.82
CA ILE A 191 -6.44 -15.61 -9.52
C ILE A 191 -7.80 -15.07 -9.09
N GLU A 192 -8.17 -15.34 -7.84
CA GLU A 192 -9.42 -14.86 -7.25
C GLU A 192 -9.40 -13.34 -7.10
N ILE A 193 -10.48 -12.67 -7.52
CA ILE A 193 -10.62 -11.22 -7.49
C ILE A 193 -11.60 -10.86 -6.38
N LEU A 194 -11.07 -10.33 -5.28
CA LEU A 194 -11.80 -10.06 -4.04
C LEU A 194 -12.50 -8.70 -4.03
N TRP A 195 -12.18 -7.81 -4.97
CA TRP A 195 -12.73 -6.45 -5.06
C TRP A 195 -12.55 -5.60 -3.79
N ASN A 196 -11.48 -5.86 -3.05
CA ASN A 196 -11.11 -5.20 -1.79
C ASN A 196 -10.13 -4.02 -1.98
N GLY A 197 -10.04 -3.46 -3.19
CA GLY A 197 -9.17 -2.33 -3.51
C GLY A 197 -9.79 -0.95 -3.22
N ASN A 198 -9.21 0.11 -3.79
CA ASN A 198 -9.60 1.52 -3.57
C ASN A 198 -10.50 2.10 -4.69
N LEU A 199 -11.31 1.25 -5.32
CA LEU A 199 -12.27 1.67 -6.35
C LEU A 199 -13.57 2.16 -5.70
N THR A 200 -14.13 3.22 -6.25
CA THR A 200 -15.47 3.70 -5.90
C THR A 200 -16.54 2.78 -6.51
N SER A 201 -17.75 2.79 -5.95
CA SER A 201 -18.89 2.00 -6.45
C SER A 201 -19.23 2.29 -7.92
N GLU A 202 -19.03 3.53 -8.36
CA GLU A 202 -19.21 3.94 -9.75
C GLU A 202 -18.11 3.36 -10.66
N GLU A 203 -16.85 3.44 -10.25
CA GLU A 203 -15.72 2.86 -10.97
C GLU A 203 -15.84 1.34 -11.08
N LEU A 204 -16.31 0.67 -10.02
CA LEU A 204 -16.58 -0.77 -10.01
C LEU A 204 -17.62 -1.16 -11.06
N THR A 205 -18.71 -0.41 -11.13
CA THR A 205 -19.79 -0.66 -12.11
C THR A 205 -19.32 -0.41 -13.53
N ALA A 206 -18.57 0.67 -13.76
CA ALA A 206 -17.99 0.99 -15.07
C ALA A 206 -17.00 -0.09 -15.53
N LEU A 207 -16.16 -0.59 -14.63
CA LEU A 207 -15.28 -1.72 -14.92
C LEU A 207 -16.09 -2.98 -15.25
N GLN A 208 -17.08 -3.34 -14.45
CA GLN A 208 -17.92 -4.52 -14.72
C GLN A 208 -18.62 -4.46 -16.09
N VAL A 209 -19.12 -3.29 -16.50
CA VAL A 209 -19.72 -3.10 -17.83
C VAL A 209 -18.68 -3.31 -18.94
N LYS A 210 -17.53 -2.62 -18.86
CA LYS A 210 -16.43 -2.80 -19.83
C LYS A 210 -15.97 -4.26 -19.93
N LEU A 211 -16.01 -4.98 -18.81
CA LEU A 211 -15.62 -6.38 -18.73
C LEU A 211 -16.64 -7.30 -19.40
N LYS A 212 -17.94 -7.08 -19.19
CA LYS A 212 -19.00 -7.82 -19.90
C LYS A 212 -18.88 -7.66 -21.42
N ASP A 213 -18.53 -6.46 -21.89
CA ASP A 213 -18.37 -6.19 -23.32
C ASP A 213 -17.10 -6.85 -23.90
N LYS A 214 -15.96 -6.82 -23.16
CA LYS A 214 -14.74 -7.53 -23.56
C LYS A 214 -14.93 -9.05 -23.61
N ILE A 215 -15.70 -9.62 -22.68
CA ILE A 215 -16.00 -11.07 -22.66
C ILE A 215 -16.92 -11.44 -23.84
N LYS A 216 -17.95 -10.63 -24.13
CA LYS A 216 -18.81 -10.83 -25.31
C LYS A 216 -18.05 -10.75 -26.62
N GLY A 217 -17.04 -9.89 -26.72
CA GLY A 217 -16.19 -9.75 -27.93
C GLY A 217 -15.17 -10.86 -28.14
N LYS A 218 -14.84 -11.65 -27.10
CA LYS A 218 -13.84 -12.73 -27.17
C LYS A 218 -14.46 -14.13 -27.30
N TYR A 219 -15.74 -14.28 -26.94
CA TYR A 219 -16.50 -15.53 -27.03
C TYR A 219 -17.66 -15.42 -28.02
N LEU A 220 -17.34 -15.24 -29.30
CA LEU A 220 -18.20 -15.58 -30.42
C LEU A 220 -17.49 -16.58 -31.34
N THR A 221 -16.97 -17.67 -30.77
CA THR A 221 -16.95 -18.99 -31.41
C THR A 221 -16.76 -20.06 -30.33
N ASN A 222 -17.80 -20.88 -30.17
CA ASN A 222 -17.83 -22.22 -29.57
C ASN A 222 -16.95 -22.48 -28.34
N THR A 223 -17.52 -22.40 -27.14
CA THR A 223 -17.97 -23.57 -26.34
C THR A 223 -18.71 -23.01 -25.11
N SER A 224 -19.76 -23.71 -24.69
CA SER A 224 -20.65 -23.39 -23.56
C SER A 224 -19.96 -22.79 -22.34
N VAL A 225 -20.39 -21.59 -21.97
CA VAL A 225 -20.20 -21.00 -20.64
C VAL A 225 -20.83 -21.95 -19.62
N PRO A 226 -20.13 -22.43 -18.59
CA PRO A 226 -20.81 -22.99 -17.44
C PRO A 226 -21.53 -21.83 -16.74
N THR A 227 -22.85 -21.83 -16.85
CA THR A 227 -23.73 -21.00 -16.02
C THR A 227 -23.52 -21.41 -14.57
N VAL A 228 -22.68 -20.68 -13.83
CA VAL A 228 -22.71 -20.75 -12.36
C VAL A 228 -23.89 -19.88 -11.95
N GLU A 229 -25.02 -20.53 -11.69
CA GLU A 229 -26.15 -19.93 -11.00
C GLU A 229 -25.68 -19.41 -9.63
N MET A 230 -25.64 -18.09 -9.50
CA MET A 230 -25.40 -17.40 -8.25
C MET A 230 -26.71 -17.48 -7.43
N THR A 231 -26.86 -18.51 -6.61
CA THR A 231 -27.90 -18.55 -5.58
C THR A 231 -27.49 -17.61 -4.45
N VAL A 232 -27.95 -16.38 -4.52
CA VAL A 232 -27.91 -15.43 -3.40
C VAL A 232 -29.06 -15.80 -2.48
N ASN A 233 -28.78 -16.38 -1.31
CA ASN A 233 -29.79 -16.54 -0.27
C ASN A 233 -29.58 -15.45 0.79
N LEU A 234 -30.23 -14.31 0.59
CA LEU A 234 -30.51 -13.32 1.63
C LEU A 234 -31.90 -13.65 2.18
N PRO A 235 -32.10 -13.84 3.50
CA PRO A 235 -33.45 -13.99 4.03
C PRO A 235 -34.00 -12.61 4.38
N VAL A 236 -34.97 -12.14 3.60
CA VAL A 236 -35.98 -11.19 4.09
C VAL A 236 -37.33 -11.66 3.55
N GLU A 237 -38.06 -12.32 4.46
CA GLU A 237 -39.52 -12.47 4.61
C GLU A 237 -40.41 -12.15 3.39
N GLU A 238 -41.24 -13.10 2.95
CA GLU A 238 -42.71 -13.04 3.11
C GLU A 238 -43.51 -14.11 2.30
N PHE A 239 -44.58 -14.61 2.93
CA PHE A 239 -45.77 -15.36 2.45
C PHE A 239 -45.59 -16.80 1.89
N GLU A 240 -45.81 -17.85 2.70
CA GLU A 240 -47.09 -18.52 3.08
C GLU A 240 -47.77 -19.35 1.97
N ILE A 241 -48.41 -20.45 2.42
CA ILE A 241 -49.32 -21.43 1.77
C ILE A 241 -48.63 -22.81 1.53
N ILE A 242 -49.01 -23.96 2.11
CA ILE A 242 -50.14 -24.44 2.94
C ILE A 242 -49.69 -25.71 3.74
N GLU A 243 -50.27 -25.83 4.96
CA GLU A 243 -50.47 -26.92 5.95
C GLU A 243 -50.48 -28.37 5.38
N GLU A 244 -50.05 -29.48 6.03
CA GLU A 244 -50.22 -30.08 7.37
C GLU A 244 -49.07 -31.15 7.53
N GLN A 245 -48.40 -31.45 8.66
CA GLN A 245 -48.87 -32.10 9.90
C GLN A 245 -47.82 -32.00 11.05
N MET A 246 -48.29 -31.49 12.20
CA MET A 246 -48.04 -31.79 13.65
C MET A 246 -46.90 -32.77 14.07
N ALA A 247 -46.22 -32.72 15.25
CA ALA A 247 -46.05 -31.82 16.40
C ALA A 247 -44.96 -32.44 17.34
N GLU A 248 -44.25 -31.62 18.14
CA GLU A 248 -43.53 -31.92 19.42
C GLU A 248 -42.32 -32.91 19.38
N GLU A 249 -41.14 -32.73 20.00
CA GLU A 249 -40.63 -32.05 21.21
C GLU A 249 -39.13 -31.72 21.00
N THR A 250 -38.62 -30.63 21.60
CA THR A 250 -37.18 -30.28 21.63
C THR A 250 -36.49 -30.78 22.90
N MET A 251 -35.27 -31.32 22.77
CA MET A 251 -34.34 -31.48 23.89
C MET A 251 -32.93 -31.06 23.43
N ILE A 252 -32.47 -29.91 23.93
CA ILE A 252 -31.18 -29.30 23.61
C ILE A 252 -30.13 -29.86 24.57
N LEU A 253 -29.17 -30.63 24.05
CA LEU A 253 -27.96 -31.04 24.77
C LEU A 253 -26.80 -30.13 24.34
N ASN A 254 -26.09 -29.58 25.33
CA ASN A 254 -24.99 -28.63 25.15
C ASN A 254 -23.76 -29.25 24.47
N GLU A 255 -23.01 -28.41 23.75
CA GLU A 255 -21.85 -28.77 22.92
C GLU A 255 -20.75 -29.58 23.62
N GLU A 256 -20.58 -29.42 24.94
CA GLU A 256 -19.56 -30.15 25.70
C GLU A 256 -19.89 -31.65 25.81
N ASP A 257 -21.16 -32.01 25.92
CA ASP A 257 -21.61 -33.41 25.98
C ASP A 257 -21.43 -34.13 24.63
N ILE A 258 -21.62 -33.39 23.52
CA ILE A 258 -21.38 -33.88 22.16
C ILE A 258 -19.89 -34.11 21.92
N LYS A 259 -19.03 -33.18 22.35
CA LYS A 259 -17.56 -33.35 22.26
C LYS A 259 -17.07 -34.55 23.06
N LEU A 260 -17.63 -34.80 24.25
CA LEU A 260 -17.27 -35.95 25.08
C LEU A 260 -17.77 -37.29 24.50
N MET A 261 -18.95 -37.31 23.87
CA MET A 261 -19.47 -38.51 23.17
C MET A 261 -18.65 -38.86 21.93
N ILE A 262 -18.25 -37.86 21.14
CA ILE A 262 -17.41 -38.07 19.94
C ILE A 262 -16.04 -38.61 20.35
N TYR A 263 -15.42 -38.03 21.39
CA TYR A 263 -14.10 -38.48 21.87
C TYR A 263 -14.13 -39.93 22.39
N ARG A 264 -15.20 -40.34 23.08
CA ARG A 264 -15.37 -41.73 23.58
C ARG A 264 -15.63 -42.75 22.47
N LYS A 265 -16.34 -42.38 21.40
CA LYS A 265 -16.56 -43.27 20.24
C LYS A 265 -15.32 -43.44 19.36
N LEU A 266 -14.47 -42.42 19.25
CA LEU A 266 -13.22 -42.51 18.49
C LEU A 266 -12.16 -43.41 19.16
N ARG A 267 -12.19 -43.56 20.49
CA ARG A 267 -11.20 -44.37 21.25
C ARG A 267 -11.53 -45.86 21.37
N GLN A 268 -12.73 -46.30 20.98
CA GLN A 268 -13.13 -47.71 21.01
C GLN A 268 -12.95 -48.44 19.67
N LYS A 269 -12.37 -47.77 18.64
CA LYS A 269 -12.19 -48.38 17.31
C LYS A 269 -10.77 -48.34 16.71
N CYS A 270 -9.76 -47.82 17.42
CA CYS A 270 -8.32 -48.02 17.12
C CYS A 270 -7.48 -47.82 18.38
#